data_AF-A0A512NS21-F1
#
_entry.id   AF-A0A512NS21-F1
#
_cell.length_a   1.000
_cell.length_b   1.000
_cell.length_c   1.000
_cell.angle_alpha   90.00
_cell.angle_beta   90.00
_cell.angle_gamma   90.00
#
_symmetry.space_group_name_H-M   'P 1'
#
loop_
_entity.id
_entity.type
_entity.pdbx_description
1 polymer ?
#
loop_
_entity_poly.entity_id
_entity_poly.type
_entity_poly.pdbx_seq_one_letter_code
_entity_poly.pdbx_strand_id
1 'polypeptide(L)'
;MPQMRWQEFLRDHHRPHLLEMKLEGALLPKLFGARAKLERLASSLGAVGNYAFKVEARVVYAAFEEEADAERFANVFRPEQTTRDSEWASKTFARMDDATYQRMERVLKSGD
;
A
#
# COMPACT_ATOMS: atom_id res chain seq x y z
N MET A 1 15.38 5.79 -7.18
CA MET A 1 14.25 4.87 -7.41
C MET A 1 13.47 4.83 -6.12
N PRO A 2 12.16 5.14 -6.12
CA PRO A 2 11.36 5.22 -4.89
C PRO A 2 11.01 3.84 -4.31
N GLN A 3 11.32 2.73 -4.98
CA GLN A 3 11.02 1.39 -4.46
C GLN A 3 12.23 0.76 -3.77
N MET A 4 12.02 0.20 -2.57
CA MET A 4 13.02 -0.56 -1.79
C MET A 4 12.56 -1.98 -1.43
N ARG A 5 13.51 -2.84 -1.02
CA ARG A 5 13.17 -4.11 -0.37
C ARG A 5 12.67 -3.84 1.04
N TRP A 6 11.65 -4.59 1.49
CA TRP A 6 11.02 -4.39 2.80
C TRP A 6 12.00 -4.30 3.97
N GLN A 7 12.97 -5.21 4.07
CA GLN A 7 13.94 -5.22 5.17
C GLN A 7 14.92 -4.05 5.12
N GLU A 8 15.31 -3.62 3.91
CA GLU A 8 16.18 -2.46 3.72
C GLU A 8 15.42 -1.17 4.11
N PHE A 9 14.18 -1.05 3.66
CA PHE A 9 13.32 0.09 3.98
C PHE A 9 13.12 0.25 5.50
N LEU A 10 12.79 -0.81 6.24
CA LEU A 10 12.60 -0.72 7.69
C LEU A 10 13.89 -0.44 8.48
N ARG A 11 15.06 -0.78 7.91
CA ARG A 11 16.35 -0.47 8.52
C ARG A 11 16.71 1.00 8.28
N ASP A 12 16.42 1.52 7.11
CA ASP A 12 16.92 2.81 6.65
C ASP A 12 15.96 3.97 7.00
N HIS A 13 14.69 3.69 7.30
CA HIS A 13 13.69 4.69 7.69
C HIS A 13 13.16 4.49 9.11
N HIS A 14 13.27 5.51 9.95
CA HIS A 14 12.77 5.49 11.32
C HIS A 14 11.31 5.94 11.38
N ARG A 15 10.44 5.08 11.94
CA ARG A 15 8.99 5.32 12.08
C ARG A 15 8.30 5.75 10.77
N PRO A 16 8.36 4.95 9.69
CA PRO A 16 7.64 5.23 8.46
C PRO A 16 6.12 5.10 8.63
N HIS A 17 5.37 5.34 7.56
CA HIS A 17 3.91 5.22 7.51
C HIS A 17 3.51 3.87 6.92
N LEU A 18 2.68 3.09 7.63
CA LEU A 18 2.21 1.78 7.21
C LEU A 18 0.76 1.83 6.74
N LEU A 19 0.48 1.13 5.66
CA LEU A 19 -0.85 0.71 5.25
C LEU A 19 -0.93 -0.82 5.26
N GLU A 20 -1.88 -1.35 6.03
CA GLU A 20 -2.24 -2.75 6.12
C GLU A 20 -3.54 -2.99 5.36
N MET A 21 -3.48 -3.80 4.31
CA MET A 21 -4.65 -4.15 3.49
C MET A 21 -4.99 -5.62 3.68
N LYS A 22 -6.12 -5.90 4.32
CA LYS A 22 -6.64 -7.27 4.45
C LYS A 22 -7.41 -7.65 3.19
N LEU A 23 -6.99 -8.74 2.57
CA LEU A 23 -7.60 -9.29 1.36
C LEU A 23 -8.80 -10.16 1.72
N GLU A 24 -9.96 -9.85 1.14
CA GLU A 24 -11.13 -10.72 1.24
C GLU A 24 -11.07 -11.89 0.25
N GLY A 25 -11.65 -13.04 0.64
CA GLY A 25 -11.25 -14.38 0.20
C GLY A 25 -11.08 -14.60 -1.31
N ALA A 26 -11.95 -14.08 -2.15
CA ALA A 26 -11.90 -14.30 -3.60
C ALA A 26 -10.81 -13.48 -4.34
N LEU A 27 -10.14 -12.56 -3.65
CA LEU A 27 -9.17 -11.65 -4.27
C LEU A 27 -7.73 -12.17 -4.27
N LEU A 28 -7.40 -13.14 -3.41
CA LEU A 28 -6.07 -13.75 -3.36
C LEU A 28 -5.53 -14.20 -4.73
N PRO A 29 -6.30 -14.95 -5.55
CA PRO A 29 -5.85 -15.31 -6.89
C PRO A 29 -5.82 -14.11 -7.86
N LYS A 30 -6.70 -13.10 -7.69
CA LYS A 30 -6.69 -11.87 -8.51
C LYS A 30 -5.48 -10.96 -8.22
N LEU A 31 -4.85 -11.23 -7.08
CA LEU A 31 -3.64 -10.58 -6.58
C LEU A 31 -2.40 -11.46 -6.72
N PHE A 32 -2.45 -12.54 -7.53
CA PHE A 32 -1.21 -13.08 -8.11
C PHE A 32 -0.53 -11.95 -8.91
N GLY A 33 0.67 -11.57 -8.49
CA GLY A 33 1.34 -10.36 -9.01
C GLY A 33 0.89 -9.04 -8.34
N ALA A 34 0.26 -9.10 -7.16
CA ALA A 34 -0.15 -7.93 -6.36
C ALA A 34 0.94 -6.88 -6.28
N ARG A 35 2.18 -7.32 -6.02
CA ARG A 35 3.34 -6.45 -5.92
C ARG A 35 3.50 -5.56 -7.16
N ALA A 36 3.50 -6.12 -8.36
CA ALA A 36 3.64 -5.34 -9.60
C ALA A 36 2.46 -4.37 -9.82
N LYS A 37 1.24 -4.78 -9.45
CA LYS A 37 0.06 -3.89 -9.52
C LYS A 37 0.15 -2.74 -8.51
N LEU A 38 0.62 -3.01 -7.30
CA LEU A 38 0.81 -2.00 -6.25
C LEU A 38 1.95 -1.04 -6.60
N GLU A 39 3.02 -1.55 -7.21
CA GLU A 39 4.11 -0.73 -7.76
C GLU A 39 3.59 0.20 -8.87
N ARG A 40 2.83 -0.33 -9.83
CA ARG A 40 2.17 0.50 -10.85
C ARG A 40 1.22 1.53 -10.23
N LEU A 41 0.50 1.16 -9.17
CA LEU A 41 -0.41 2.07 -8.47
C LEU A 41 0.36 3.20 -7.80
N ALA A 42 1.44 2.90 -7.09
CA ALA A 42 2.30 3.91 -6.45
C ALA A 42 2.86 4.89 -7.50
N SER A 43 3.35 4.38 -8.63
CA SER A 43 3.80 5.22 -9.75
C SER A 43 2.66 6.07 -10.33
N SER A 44 1.47 5.49 -10.53
CA SER A 44 0.30 6.21 -11.09
C SER A 44 -0.23 7.30 -10.15
N LEU A 45 -0.04 7.12 -8.84
CA LEU A 45 -0.40 8.12 -7.82
C LEU A 45 0.70 9.16 -7.61
N GLY A 46 1.83 9.05 -8.32
CA GLY A 46 2.94 9.99 -8.23
C GLY A 46 3.70 9.91 -6.90
N ALA A 47 3.92 8.69 -6.38
CA ALA A 47 4.75 8.50 -5.18
C ALA A 47 6.15 9.10 -5.38
N VAL A 48 6.57 9.94 -4.44
CA VAL A 48 7.83 10.71 -4.52
C VAL A 48 8.88 10.18 -3.56
N GLY A 49 8.46 9.70 -2.39
CA GLY A 49 9.31 9.16 -1.34
C GLY A 49 9.59 7.67 -1.52
N ASN A 50 10.47 7.14 -0.67
CA ASN A 50 10.74 5.71 -0.69
C ASN A 50 9.54 4.92 -0.17
N TYR A 51 9.32 3.75 -0.73
CA TYR A 51 8.27 2.83 -0.32
C TYR A 51 8.69 1.37 -0.48
N ALA A 52 8.03 0.49 0.27
CA ALA A 52 8.21 -0.94 0.18
C ALA A 52 6.90 -1.69 0.33
N PHE A 53 6.79 -2.83 -0.34
CA PHE A 53 5.64 -3.73 -0.26
C PHE A 53 6.06 -5.10 0.28
N LYS A 54 5.18 -5.70 1.08
CA LYS A 54 5.28 -7.08 1.56
C LYS A 54 3.91 -7.73 1.52
N VAL A 55 3.84 -8.99 1.10
CA VAL A 55 2.60 -9.76 1.10
C VAL A 55 2.79 -10.96 1.99
N GLU A 56 1.92 -11.13 3.00
CA GLU A 56 1.92 -12.28 3.88
C GLU A 56 0.51 -12.84 4.01
N ALA A 57 0.34 -14.11 3.65
CA ALA A 57 -0.94 -14.82 3.67
C ALA A 57 -2.07 -14.05 2.96
N ARG A 58 -2.88 -13.28 3.72
CA ARG A 58 -4.02 -12.49 3.23
C ARG A 58 -3.88 -11.00 3.53
N VAL A 59 -2.68 -10.54 3.83
CA VAL A 59 -2.41 -9.14 4.15
C VAL A 59 -1.32 -8.62 3.23
N VAL A 60 -1.59 -7.46 2.65
CA VAL A 60 -0.59 -6.67 1.94
C VAL A 60 -0.18 -5.52 2.85
N TYR A 61 1.11 -5.40 3.09
CA TYR A 61 1.72 -4.28 3.79
C TYR A 61 2.37 -3.36 2.77
N ALA A 62 2.07 -2.08 2.85
CA ALA A 62 2.69 -1.02 2.08
C ALA A 62 3.26 0.01 3.05
N ALA A 63 4.57 0.20 3.04
CA ALA A 63 5.25 1.17 3.88
C ALA A 63 5.74 2.34 3.01
N PHE A 64 5.57 3.55 3.49
CA PHE A 64 5.96 4.79 2.82
C PHE A 64 6.78 5.66 3.77
N GLU A 65 7.81 6.29 3.24
CA GLU A 65 8.61 7.29 3.94
C GLU A 65 7.79 8.55 4.19
N GLU A 66 7.05 8.98 3.16
CA GLU A 66 6.29 10.23 3.15
C GLU A 66 4.82 10.01 3.51
N GLU A 67 4.29 10.83 4.44
CA GLU A 67 2.88 10.78 4.85
C GLU A 67 1.95 11.01 3.67
N ALA A 68 2.26 11.98 2.80
CA ALA A 68 1.45 12.31 1.64
C ALA A 68 1.31 11.14 0.65
N ASP A 69 2.36 10.33 0.49
CA ASP A 69 2.31 9.13 -0.34
C ASP A 69 1.43 8.06 0.31
N ALA A 70 1.58 7.85 1.62
CA ALA A 70 0.76 6.92 2.39
C ALA A 70 -0.73 7.30 2.32
N GLU A 71 -1.07 8.58 2.48
CA GLU A 71 -2.44 9.08 2.43
C GLU A 71 -3.07 8.92 1.04
N ARG A 72 -2.36 9.34 -0.02
CA ARG A 72 -2.82 9.17 -1.40
C ARG A 72 -3.10 7.70 -1.71
N PHE A 73 -2.19 6.83 -1.30
CA PHE A 73 -2.33 5.40 -1.53
C PHE A 73 -3.50 4.82 -0.72
N ALA A 74 -3.58 5.11 0.58
CA ALA A 74 -4.65 4.64 1.46
C ALA A 74 -6.05 5.08 0.97
N ASN A 75 -6.19 6.30 0.45
CA ASN A 75 -7.46 6.84 -0.05
C ASN A 75 -8.08 5.99 -1.17
N VAL A 76 -7.28 5.28 -1.97
CA VAL A 76 -7.79 4.31 -2.95
C VAL A 76 -8.58 3.18 -2.27
N PHE A 77 -8.13 2.76 -1.09
CA PHE A 77 -8.67 1.62 -0.35
C PHE A 77 -9.76 1.98 0.65
N ARG A 78 -10.08 3.27 0.84
CA ARG A 78 -11.04 3.77 1.85
C ARG A 78 -10.70 3.22 3.25
N PRO A 79 -9.69 3.79 3.91
CA PRO A 79 -9.21 3.25 5.17
C PRO A 79 -10.32 3.25 6.23
N GLU A 80 -10.40 2.17 7.00
CA GLU A 80 -11.36 2.03 8.09
C GLU A 80 -10.85 2.72 9.37
N GLN A 81 -9.53 2.68 9.58
CA GLN A 81 -8.90 3.18 10.79
C GLN A 81 -7.47 3.63 10.51
N THR A 82 -7.04 4.70 11.18
CA THR A 82 -5.63 5.08 11.28
C THR A 82 -5.23 5.23 12.74
N THR A 83 -4.14 4.60 13.13
CA THR A 83 -3.55 4.64 14.48
C THR A 83 -2.08 5.09 14.41
N ARG A 84 -1.46 5.25 15.57
CA ARG A 84 -0.03 5.57 15.71
C ARG A 84 0.56 4.69 16.80
N ASP A 85 1.81 4.28 16.66
CA ASP A 85 2.51 3.53 17.71
C ASP A 85 4.01 3.87 17.75
N SER A 86 4.78 3.13 18.55
CA SER A 86 6.23 3.35 18.71
C SER A 86 7.02 2.99 17.46
N GLU A 87 6.56 2.04 16.65
CA GLU A 87 7.25 1.53 15.47
C GLU A 87 6.91 2.32 14.20
N TRP A 88 5.72 2.92 14.12
CA TRP A 88 5.21 3.58 12.92
C TRP A 88 4.70 4.99 13.21
N ALA A 89 4.99 5.95 12.32
CA ALA A 89 4.45 7.30 12.43
C ALA A 89 2.93 7.31 12.25
N SER A 90 2.43 6.50 11.31
CA SER A 90 1.01 6.15 11.21
C SER A 90 0.83 4.71 10.74
N LYS A 91 -0.26 4.09 11.18
CA LYS A 91 -0.71 2.76 10.77
C LYS A 91 -2.13 2.86 10.29
N THR A 92 -2.34 2.64 9.01
CA THR A 92 -3.66 2.70 8.39
C THR A 92 -4.12 1.31 8.04
N PHE A 93 -5.36 0.96 8.39
CA PHE A 93 -5.97 -0.31 8.07
C PHE A 93 -7.07 -0.13 7.02
N ALA A 94 -7.07 -1.00 6.02
CA ALA A 94 -8.12 -1.06 5.01
C ALA A 94 -8.48 -2.51 4.66
N ARG A 95 -9.72 -2.72 4.21
CA ARG A 95 -10.14 -3.99 3.61
C ARG A 95 -10.19 -3.85 2.10
N MET A 96 -9.64 -4.85 1.43
CA MET A 96 -9.74 -4.97 -0.01
C MET A 96 -10.88 -5.96 -0.31
N ASP A 97 -12.00 -5.40 -0.74
CA ASP A 97 -13.13 -6.12 -1.34
C ASP A 97 -13.13 -5.93 -2.87
N ASP A 98 -14.09 -6.55 -3.57
CA ASP A 98 -14.20 -6.43 -5.02
C ASP A 98 -14.42 -4.97 -5.47
N ALA A 99 -15.12 -4.14 -4.69
CA ALA A 99 -15.38 -2.74 -5.05
C ALA A 99 -14.09 -1.90 -4.95
N THR A 100 -13.30 -2.11 -3.90
CA THR A 100 -11.98 -1.50 -3.73
C THR A 100 -11.02 -1.96 -4.82
N TYR A 101 -11.02 -3.25 -5.17
CA TYR A 101 -10.23 -3.76 -6.29
C TYR A 101 -10.62 -3.08 -7.62
N GLN A 102 -11.91 -2.92 -7.91
CA GLN A 102 -12.38 -2.21 -9.10
C GLN A 102 -11.96 -0.73 -9.10
N ARG A 103 -11.92 -0.07 -7.94
CA ARG A 103 -11.42 1.31 -7.85
C ARG A 103 -9.94 1.39 -8.19
N MET A 104 -9.12 0.50 -7.62
CA MET A 104 -7.70 0.41 -7.93
C MET A 104 -7.48 0.23 -9.45
N GLU A 105 -8.19 -0.71 -10.07
CA GLU A 105 -8.08 -0.97 -11.50
C GLU A 105 -8.52 0.22 -12.37
N ARG A 106 -9.48 1.05 -11.90
CA ARG A 106 -9.83 2.30 -12.59
C ARG A 106 -8.69 3.32 -12.54
N VAL A 107 -8.06 3.51 -11.38
CA VAL A 107 -6.89 4.40 -11.25
C VAL A 107 -5.78 3.96 -12.21
N LEU A 108 -5.50 2.65 -12.26
CA LEU A 108 -4.50 2.08 -13.15
C LEU A 108 -4.82 2.21 -14.65
N LYS A 109 -6.09 2.35 -15.02
CA LYS A 109 -6.53 2.56 -16.42
C LYS A 109 -6.59 4.01 -16.84
N SER A 110 -6.72 4.94 -15.88
CA SER A 110 -6.81 6.38 -16.15
C SER A 110 -5.46 7.09 -16.14
N GLY A 111 -4.39 6.41 -15.73
CA GLY A 111 -3.02 6.93 -15.73
C GLY A 111 -2.18 6.55 -16.96
N ASP A 112 -2.82 6.07 -18.03
CA ASP A 112 -2.20 5.80 -19.34
C ASP A 112 -2.39 7.00 -20.29
#